data_AF-A0A4Y9FFT5-F1
#
_entry.id   AF-A0A4Y9FFT5-F1
#
_cell.length_a   1.000
_cell.length_b   1.000
_cell.length_c   1.000
_cell.angle_alpha   90.00
_cell.angle_beta   90.00
_cell.angle_gamma   90.00
#
_symmetry.space_group_name_H-M   'P 1'
#
loop_
_entity.id
_entity.type
_entity.pdbx_description
1 polymer ?
#
loop_
_entity_poly.entity_id
_entity_poly.type
_entity_poly.pdbx_seq_one_letter_code
_entity_poly.pdbx_strand_id
1 'polypeptide(L)'
;MFEQPQPGLRFDIYERVHLQENVAAIQELNEVELLPHIQVLTLDEQAILKGNLLLTGSYTSEDGESTRTLEHLIPVEISLPLSRVHRVEDIQVDIENFDIDLLSSRSLNVTGVLSLQ
;
A
#
# COMPACT_ATOMS: atom_id res chain seq x y z
N MET A 1 -1.23 36.82 2.70
CA MET A 1 -0.15 35.90 3.11
C MET A 1 -0.58 34.55 2.58
N PHE A 2 0.07 34.05 1.53
CA PHE A 2 -0.24 32.72 1.00
C PHE A 2 0.45 31.72 1.92
N GLU A 3 -0.33 30.92 2.64
CA GLU A 3 0.17 29.75 3.34
C GLU A 3 0.85 28.87 2.29
N GLN A 4 2.18 28.79 2.30
CA GLN A 4 2.86 27.78 1.50
C GLN A 4 2.42 26.44 2.08
N PRO A 5 1.70 25.58 1.33
CA PRO A 5 1.33 24.28 1.86
C PRO A 5 2.62 23.58 2.27
N GLN A 6 2.67 23.09 3.50
CA GLN A 6 3.79 22.27 3.92
C GLN A 6 3.84 21.07 2.97
N PRO A 7 5.03 20.71 2.47
CA PRO A 7 5.14 19.52 1.65
C PRO A 7 4.75 18.33 2.54
N GLY A 8 3.61 17.71 2.24
CA GLY A 8 3.20 16.45 2.87
C GLY A 8 4.32 15.42 2.76
N LEU A 9 4.42 14.54 3.75
CA LEU A 9 5.43 13.48 3.73
C LEU A 9 5.03 12.43 2.70
N ARG A 10 6.01 11.97 1.92
CA ARG A 10 5.82 10.96 0.88
C ARG A 10 6.74 9.77 1.14
N PHE A 11 6.21 8.57 0.99
CA PHE A 11 6.92 7.31 1.16
C PHE A 11 6.70 6.45 -0.07
N ASP A 12 7.79 5.99 -0.67
CA ASP A 12 7.72 5.03 -1.77
C ASP A 12 7.29 3.67 -1.22
N ILE A 13 6.37 3.03 -1.91
CA ILE A 13 5.93 1.66 -1.67
C ILE A 13 6.72 0.77 -2.63
N TYR A 14 7.36 -0.27 -2.10
CA TYR A 14 7.98 -1.33 -2.89
C TYR A 14 7.73 -2.66 -2.21
N GLU A 15 6.84 -3.47 -2.78
CA GLU A 15 6.49 -4.79 -2.25
C GLU A 15 6.59 -5.85 -3.36
N ARG A 16 7.08 -7.04 -3.00
CA ARG A 16 7.11 -8.19 -3.93
C ARG A 16 6.20 -9.28 -3.43
N VAL A 17 5.11 -9.50 -4.15
CA VAL A 17 4.13 -10.53 -3.82
C VAL A 17 4.44 -11.80 -4.60
N HIS A 18 4.50 -12.91 -3.87
CA HIS A 18 4.66 -14.25 -4.42
C HIS A 18 3.39 -15.06 -4.18
N LEU A 19 2.85 -15.64 -5.25
CA LEU A 19 1.72 -16.55 -5.13
C LEU A 19 2.22 -17.89 -4.59
N GLN A 20 1.47 -18.44 -3.63
CA GLN A 20 1.76 -19.75 -3.07
C GLN A 20 1.56 -20.85 -4.11
N GLU A 21 2.29 -21.96 -3.99
CA GLU A 21 2.29 -23.00 -5.03
C GLU A 21 0.94 -23.71 -5.22
N ASN A 22 0.13 -23.74 -4.16
CA ASN A 22 -1.22 -24.30 -4.12
C ASN A 22 -2.28 -23.38 -4.76
N VAL A 23 -1.93 -22.17 -5.16
CA VAL A 23 -2.81 -21.23 -5.84
C VAL A 23 -2.48 -21.27 -7.35
N ALA A 24 -3.50 -21.18 -8.21
CA ALA A 24 -3.24 -21.12 -9.64
C ALA A 24 -2.56 -19.80 -10.02
N ALA A 25 -1.67 -19.93 -10.99
CA ALA A 25 -0.89 -18.85 -11.52
C ALA A 25 -1.77 -17.85 -12.30
N ILE A 26 -1.34 -16.60 -12.31
CA ILE A 26 -1.98 -15.46 -12.98
C ILE A 26 -1.70 -15.52 -14.46
N GLN A 27 -2.76 -15.54 -15.26
CA GLN A 27 -2.71 -15.27 -16.69
C GLN A 27 -2.92 -13.78 -16.98
N GLU A 28 -3.93 -13.19 -16.36
CA GLU A 28 -4.32 -11.79 -16.54
C GLU A 28 -4.87 -11.22 -15.24
N LEU A 29 -4.33 -10.07 -14.82
CA LEU A 29 -4.73 -9.36 -13.60
C LEU A 29 -5.71 -8.23 -13.96
N ASN A 30 -6.81 -8.14 -13.21
CA ASN A 30 -7.91 -7.21 -13.46
C ASN A 30 -8.35 -6.54 -12.16
N GLU A 31 -8.78 -5.28 -12.25
CA GLU A 31 -9.40 -4.54 -11.13
C GLU A 31 -8.60 -4.63 -9.82
N VAL A 32 -7.44 -3.97 -9.77
CA VAL A 32 -6.61 -3.96 -8.57
C VAL A 32 -6.80 -2.68 -7.79
N GLU A 33 -6.85 -2.81 -6.47
CA GLU A 33 -6.97 -1.72 -5.53
C GLU A 33 -5.93 -1.89 -4.41
N LEU A 34 -5.47 -0.75 -3.88
CA LEU A 34 -4.58 -0.69 -2.74
C LEU A 34 -5.21 0.21 -1.68
N LEU A 35 -5.67 -0.40 -0.59
CA LEU A 35 -6.43 0.28 0.44
C LEU A 35 -5.57 0.48 1.70
N PRO A 36 -5.41 1.71 2.21
CA PRO A 36 -4.65 1.95 3.42
C PRO A 36 -5.49 1.64 4.68
N HIS A 37 -4.99 0.74 5.52
CA HIS A 37 -5.53 0.45 6.85
C HIS A 37 -4.47 0.78 7.89
N ILE A 38 -4.27 2.07 8.14
CA ILE A 38 -3.20 2.58 8.99
C ILE A 38 -3.79 3.33 10.18
N GLN A 39 -3.25 3.05 11.36
CA GLN A 39 -3.56 3.73 12.60
C GLN A 39 -2.39 4.61 13.00
N VAL A 40 -2.69 5.75 13.59
CA VAL A 40 -1.66 6.66 14.11
C VAL A 40 -1.68 6.62 15.63
N LEU A 41 -0.53 6.36 16.22
CA LEU A 41 -0.29 6.30 17.65
C LEU A 41 0.75 7.35 18.04
N THR A 42 0.66 7.88 19.24
CA THR A 42 1.72 8.71 19.82
C THR A 42 2.52 7.89 20.82
N LEU A 43 3.84 7.90 20.66
CA LEU A 43 4.76 7.26 21.60
C LEU A 43 5.94 8.20 21.85
N ASP A 44 6.10 8.61 23.11
CA ASP A 44 7.08 9.62 23.52
C ASP A 44 6.96 10.91 22.67
N GLU A 45 8.01 11.25 21.92
CA GLU A 45 8.07 12.43 21.03
C GLU A 45 7.87 12.06 19.54
N GLN A 46 7.28 10.89 19.27
CA GLN A 46 7.08 10.35 17.93
C GLN A 46 5.62 10.02 17.64
N ALA A 47 5.21 10.26 16.40
CA ALA A 47 4.02 9.66 15.81
C ALA A 47 4.40 8.36 15.12
N ILE A 48 3.74 7.27 15.49
CA ILE A 48 3.91 5.94 14.93
C ILE A 48 2.68 5.63 14.08
N LEU A 49 2.87 5.54 12.77
CA LEU A 49 1.86 5.05 11.85
C LEU A 49 2.06 3.55 11.68
N LYS A 50 1.05 2.75 12.01
CA LYS A 50 1.14 1.29 11.96
C LYS A 50 -0.11 0.67 11.38
N GLY A 51 0.08 -0.35 10.55
CA GLY A 51 -1.02 -1.10 9.97
C GLY A 51 -0.58 -1.87 8.74
N ASN A 52 -1.44 -1.88 7.73
CA ASN A 52 -1.14 -2.51 6.46
C ASN A 52 -1.80 -1.77 5.29
N LEU A 53 -1.27 -1.99 4.10
CA LEU A 53 -1.97 -1.72 2.85
C LEU A 53 -2.56 -3.04 2.38
N LEU A 54 -3.86 -3.06 2.14
CA LEU A 54 -4.55 -4.21 1.58
C LEU A 54 -4.54 -4.09 0.06
N LEU A 55 -3.78 -4.96 -0.60
CA LEU A 55 -3.84 -5.17 -2.03
C LEU A 55 -4.95 -6.17 -2.32
N THR A 56 -6.00 -5.73 -3.01
CA THR A 56 -7.07 -6.62 -3.50
C THR A 56 -7.19 -6.53 -5.00
N GLY A 57 -7.49 -7.64 -5.67
CA GLY A 57 -7.91 -7.59 -7.07
C GLY A 57 -8.47 -8.91 -7.56
N SER A 58 -8.76 -8.99 -8.85
CA SER A 58 -9.20 -10.22 -9.49
C SER A 58 -8.23 -10.65 -10.58
N TYR A 59 -8.15 -11.93 -10.88
CA TYR A 59 -7.30 -12.41 -11.97
C TYR A 59 -7.88 -13.66 -12.61
N THR A 60 -7.62 -13.81 -13.91
CA THR A 60 -7.87 -15.05 -14.64
C THR A 60 -6.68 -15.97 -14.44
N SER A 61 -6.92 -17.20 -14.01
CA SER A 61 -5.84 -18.17 -13.85
C SER A 61 -5.43 -18.83 -15.17
N GLU A 62 -4.18 -19.30 -15.28
CA GLU A 62 -3.65 -19.95 -16.50
C GLU A 62 -4.41 -21.23 -16.90
N ASP A 63 -5.14 -21.85 -15.98
CA ASP A 63 -6.04 -22.97 -16.28
C ASP A 63 -7.30 -22.53 -17.04
N GLY A 64 -7.57 -21.22 -17.18
CA GLY A 64 -8.62 -20.63 -18.01
C GLY A 64 -10.04 -20.85 -17.52
N GLU A 65 -10.23 -21.55 -16.40
CA GLU A 65 -11.55 -22.01 -15.96
C GLU A 65 -12.20 -21.13 -14.87
N SER A 66 -11.47 -20.18 -14.26
CA SER A 66 -12.02 -19.41 -13.13
C SER A 66 -11.36 -18.05 -12.92
N THR A 67 -12.17 -17.03 -12.66
CA THR A 67 -11.72 -15.79 -12.01
C THR A 67 -11.42 -16.06 -10.54
N ARG A 68 -10.29 -15.57 -10.06
CA ARG A 68 -9.82 -15.70 -8.68
C ARG A 68 -9.56 -14.34 -8.07
N THR A 69 -9.51 -14.29 -6.75
CA THR A 69 -9.21 -13.06 -6.00
C THR A 69 -7.75 -13.08 -5.56
N LEU A 70 -7.09 -11.94 -5.71
CA LEU A 70 -5.81 -11.62 -5.10
C LEU A 70 -6.10 -10.84 -3.81
N GLU A 71 -5.57 -11.30 -2.68
CA GLU A 71 -5.57 -10.56 -1.42
C GLU A 71 -4.19 -10.66 -0.80
N HIS A 72 -3.57 -9.52 -0.50
CA HIS A 72 -2.27 -9.47 0.13
C HIS A 72 -2.15 -8.27 1.07
N LEU A 73 -1.57 -8.48 2.25
CA LEU A 73 -1.38 -7.45 3.26
C LEU A 73 0.08 -7.01 3.26
N ILE A 74 0.32 -5.76 2.87
CA ILE A 74 1.64 -5.12 2.90
C ILE A 74 1.80 -4.46 4.27
N PRO A 75 2.68 -4.94 5.15
CA PRO A 75 2.85 -4.34 6.47
C PRO A 75 3.46 -2.93 6.35
N VAL A 76 2.93 -1.99 7.12
CA VAL A 76 3.45 -0.61 7.18
C VAL A 76 3.71 -0.22 8.63
N GLU A 77 4.92 0.29 8.87
CA GLU A 77 5.31 0.94 10.12
C GLU A 77 6.20 2.15 9.79
N ILE A 78 5.74 3.36 10.13
CA ILE A 78 6.45 4.62 9.89
C ILE A 78 6.56 5.36 11.21
N SER A 79 7.78 5.73 11.59
CA SER A 79 8.03 6.55 12.79
C SER A 79 8.44 7.96 12.37
N LEU A 80 7.68 8.95 12.83
CA LEU A 80 7.89 10.35 12.52
C LEU A 80 8.13 11.15 13.81
N PRO A 81 9.13 12.05 13.85
CA PRO A 81 9.23 12.97 14.95
C PRO A 81 8.02 13.92 14.94
N LEU A 82 7.46 14.21 16.12
CA LEU A 82 6.31 15.14 16.23
C LEU A 82 6.64 16.54 15.70
N SER A 83 7.92 16.93 15.61
CA SER A 83 8.32 18.20 14.97
C SER A 83 7.97 18.31 13.49
N ARG A 84 7.65 17.19 12.81
CA ARG A 84 7.17 17.15 11.43
C ARG A 84 5.66 17.00 11.32
N VAL A 85 4.95 16.87 12.44
CA VAL A 85 3.51 16.59 12.48
C VAL A 85 2.83 17.68 13.30
N HIS A 86 1.98 18.48 12.66
CA HIS A 86 1.29 19.58 13.33
C HIS A 86 0.30 19.06 14.39
N ARG A 87 -0.59 18.16 13.98
CA ARG A 87 -1.56 17.48 14.85
C ARG A 87 -1.72 16.05 14.38
N VAL A 88 -1.50 15.12 15.29
CA VAL A 88 -1.53 13.68 14.99
C VAL A 88 -2.92 13.22 14.60
N GLU A 89 -3.94 13.87 15.16
CA GLU A 89 -5.37 13.70 14.88
C GLU A 89 -5.74 14.00 13.42
N ASP A 90 -4.96 14.88 12.78
CA ASP A 90 -5.24 15.40 11.46
C ASP A 90 -4.43 14.65 10.37
N ILE A 91 -3.56 13.69 10.75
CA ILE A 91 -2.80 12.91 9.77
C ILE A 91 -3.75 12.09 8.92
N GLN A 92 -3.83 12.43 7.64
CA GLN A 92 -4.49 11.63 6.62
C GLN A 92 -3.47 10.80 5.87
N VAL A 93 -3.82 9.55 5.58
CA VAL A 93 -2.96 8.62 4.86
C VAL A 93 -3.64 8.21 3.57
N ASP A 94 -3.04 8.59 2.45
CA ASP A 94 -3.60 8.39 1.12
C ASP A 94 -2.58 7.73 0.20
N ILE A 95 -3.08 6.88 -0.71
CA ILE A 95 -2.30 6.36 -1.82
C ILE A 95 -2.37 7.40 -2.95
N GLU A 96 -1.25 8.06 -3.23
CA GLU A 96 -1.17 9.07 -4.28
C GLU A 96 -1.18 8.43 -5.67
N ASN A 97 -0.43 7.35 -5.81
CA ASN A 97 -0.40 6.49 -7.00
C ASN A 97 0.11 5.11 -6.62
N PHE A 98 -0.24 4.12 -7.42
CA PHE A 98 0.38 2.80 -7.37
C PHE A 98 0.28 2.14 -8.74
N ASP A 99 1.22 1.23 -8.99
CA ASP A 99 1.36 0.45 -10.20
C ASP A 99 1.74 -0.98 -9.83
N ILE A 100 1.43 -1.91 -10.73
CA ILE A 100 1.72 -3.33 -10.56
C ILE A 100 2.40 -3.87 -11.79
N ASP A 101 3.54 -4.51 -11.57
CA ASP A 101 4.29 -5.21 -12.60
C ASP A 101 4.21 -6.72 -12.37
N LEU A 102 3.60 -7.44 -13.31
CA LEU A 102 3.64 -8.90 -13.30
C LEU A 102 5.03 -9.37 -13.77
N LEU A 103 5.84 -9.87 -12.85
CA LEU A 103 7.18 -10.40 -13.15
C LEU A 103 7.11 -11.81 -13.74
N SER A 104 6.13 -12.60 -13.30
CA SER A 104 5.80 -13.92 -13.80
C SER A 104 4.37 -14.27 -13.42
N SER A 105 3.83 -15.39 -13.91
CA SER A 105 2.50 -15.86 -13.52
C SER A 105 2.36 -16.16 -12.01
N ARG A 106 3.45 -16.11 -11.23
CA ARG A 106 3.43 -16.31 -9.76
C ARG A 106 4.11 -15.21 -8.96
N SER A 107 4.52 -14.12 -9.59
CA SER A 107 5.20 -13.02 -8.90
C SER A 107 4.82 -11.68 -9.50
N LEU A 108 4.49 -10.73 -8.64
CA LEU A 108 4.24 -9.35 -9.01
C LEU A 108 5.00 -8.40 -8.08
N ASN A 109 5.37 -7.23 -8.59
CA ASN A 109 5.79 -6.11 -7.77
C ASN A 109 4.64 -5.12 -7.65
N VAL A 110 4.53 -4.52 -6.48
CA VAL A 110 3.69 -3.36 -6.23
C VAL A 110 4.62 -2.19 -5.97
N THR A 111 4.46 -1.12 -6.76
CA THR A 111 5.15 0.15 -6.56
C THR A 111 4.13 1.25 -6.37
N GLY A 112 4.47 2.30 -5.64
CA GLY A 112 3.57 3.44 -5.48
C GLY A 112 4.09 4.48 -4.53
N VAL A 113 3.24 5.44 -4.20
CA VAL A 113 3.55 6.52 -3.27
C VAL A 113 2.43 6.63 -2.25
N LEU A 114 2.79 6.47 -0.98
CA LEU A 114 1.97 6.81 0.18
C LEU A 114 2.23 8.27 0.55
N SER A 115 1.18 9.06 0.73
CA SER A 115 1.27 10.44 1.17
C SER A 115 0.62 10.64 2.54
N LEU A 116 1.22 11.49 3.35
CA LEU A 116 0.70 11.94 4.63
C LEU A 116 0.51 13.45 4.60
N GLN A 117 -0.70 13.90 4.92
CA GLN A 117 -1.08 15.33 4.97
C GLN A 117 -1.58 15.73 6.35
#